data_AF-A0A0Q8AT55-F1
#
_entry.id   AF-A0A0Q8AT55-F1
#
_cell.length_a   1.000
_cell.length_b   1.000
_cell.length_c   1.000
_cell.angle_alpha   90.00
_cell.angle_beta   90.00
_cell.angle_gamma   90.00
#
_symmetry.space_group_name_H-M   'P 1'
#
loop_
_entity.id
_entity.type
_entity.pdbx_description
1 polymer ?
#
loop_
_entity_poly.entity_id
_entity_poly.type
_entity_poly.pdbx_seq_one_letter_code
_entity_poly.pdbx_strand_id
1 'polypeptide(L)'
;MDGFKMRHLALVVALSTSMGAAFAATSNDFVDKAAAGGIAEIETSRLALEKSQSADVKAFANMMITDHGKANDELAAIAKKNDIEVPDETTLVKQAKEKILDMRDESFDAAYANNQVKAHEETIELFKKEANTVTDDKTKGAVELKGFAQKMLPGLQKHLDMAKKLQAAHAK
;
A
#
# COMPACT_ATOMS: atom_id res chain seq x y z
N MET A 1 -30.22 48.38 50.69
CA MET A 1 -30.46 47.37 49.64
C MET A 1 -29.30 47.48 48.69
N ASP A 2 -28.49 46.43 48.65
CA ASP A 2 -27.80 45.88 47.48
C ASP A 2 -26.52 45.15 47.95
N GLY A 3 -26.58 43.84 47.79
CA GLY A 3 -25.73 42.87 48.46
C GLY A 3 -24.40 42.67 47.76
N PHE A 4 -23.36 42.63 48.58
CA PHE A 4 -22.04 42.11 48.27
C PHE A 4 -22.07 40.58 48.14
N LYS A 5 -21.64 40.03 47.00
CA LYS A 5 -21.14 38.66 46.91
C LYS A 5 -19.86 38.63 46.10
N MET A 6 -18.80 38.16 46.77
CA MET A 6 -17.48 37.94 46.22
C MET A 6 -17.26 36.44 45.97
N ARG A 7 -16.29 36.16 45.10
CA ARG A 7 -15.54 34.90 44.89
C ARG A 7 -16.16 33.97 43.82
N HIS A 8 -15.44 33.75 42.72
CA HIS A 8 -14.41 32.71 42.66
C HIS A 8 -13.34 33.03 41.61
N LEU A 9 -12.11 32.70 42.00
CA LEU A 9 -10.89 32.69 41.21
C LEU A 9 -10.92 31.46 40.29
N ALA A 10 -10.58 31.60 39.01
CA ALA A 10 -10.04 30.48 38.22
C ALA A 10 -9.10 31.02 37.13
N LEU A 11 -7.82 30.77 37.37
CA LEU A 11 -6.70 30.92 36.46
C LEU A 11 -6.59 29.64 35.60
N VAL A 12 -5.82 29.77 34.52
CA VAL A 12 -4.91 28.79 33.90
C VAL A 12 -5.33 28.08 32.58
N VAL A 13 -4.36 28.20 31.66
CA VAL A 13 -3.94 27.36 30.52
C VAL A 13 -4.62 27.62 29.18
N ALA A 14 -4.03 28.56 28.42
CA ALA A 14 -4.02 28.47 26.97
C ALA A 14 -3.14 27.26 26.59
N LEU A 15 -3.79 26.14 26.24
CA LEU A 15 -3.10 24.96 25.73
C LEU A 15 -2.81 25.19 24.25
N SER A 16 -1.61 25.66 23.95
CA SER A 16 -1.04 25.64 22.61
C SER A 16 -0.82 24.18 22.21
N THR A 17 -1.79 23.57 21.54
CA THR A 17 -1.61 22.30 20.85
C THR A 17 -0.74 22.54 19.63
N SER A 18 0.51 22.12 19.76
CA SER A 18 1.38 21.82 18.63
C SER A 18 0.64 20.87 17.68
N MET A 19 0.27 21.38 16.51
CA MET A 19 -0.19 20.55 15.40
C MET A 19 1.00 19.70 14.96
N GLY A 20 1.15 18.52 15.54
CA GLY A 20 2.00 17.49 14.97
C GLY A 20 1.49 17.26 13.55
N ALA A 21 2.36 17.37 12.56
CA ALA A 21 2.05 17.01 11.19
C ALA A 21 1.64 15.53 11.20
N ALA A 22 0.33 15.28 11.27
CA ALA A 22 -0.23 14.00 10.94
C ALA A 22 0.17 13.76 9.48
N PHE A 23 0.98 12.73 9.24
CA PHE A 23 1.08 12.15 7.91
C PHE A 23 -0.36 11.94 7.45
N ALA A 24 -0.75 12.59 6.36
CA ALA A 24 -2.08 12.47 5.79
C ALA A 24 -2.27 11.02 5.33
N ALA A 25 -2.72 10.15 6.23
CA ALA A 25 -3.46 8.97 5.86
C ALA A 25 -4.65 9.47 5.06
N THR A 26 -4.82 8.98 3.84
CA THR A 26 -5.91 9.46 3.00
C THR A 26 -7.22 9.03 3.65
N SER A 27 -8.33 9.62 3.20
CA SER A 27 -9.64 9.19 3.68
C SER A 27 -10.00 7.73 3.29
N ASN A 28 -9.16 7.03 2.51
CA ASN A 28 -9.44 5.70 2.00
C ASN A 28 -8.27 4.70 2.23
N ASP A 29 -8.43 3.85 3.25
CA ASP A 29 -7.46 2.80 3.64
C ASP A 29 -7.12 1.82 2.51
N PHE A 30 -8.08 1.51 1.61
CA PHE A 30 -7.81 0.63 0.48
C PHE A 30 -6.85 1.29 -0.51
N VAL A 31 -7.11 2.56 -0.87
CA VAL A 31 -6.26 3.32 -1.81
C VAL A 31 -4.84 3.47 -1.26
N ASP A 32 -4.69 3.80 0.03
CA ASP A 32 -3.39 3.93 0.69
C ASP A 32 -2.59 2.64 0.62
N LYS A 33 -3.21 1.53 1.02
CA LYS A 33 -2.53 0.23 1.08
C LYS A 33 -2.24 -0.32 -0.32
N ALA A 34 -3.17 -0.17 -1.26
CA ALA A 34 -2.98 -0.63 -2.63
C ALA A 34 -1.87 0.16 -3.33
N ALA A 35 -1.84 1.48 -3.18
CA ALA A 35 -0.76 2.31 -3.74
C ALA A 35 0.60 1.99 -3.11
N ALA A 36 0.67 1.92 -1.78
CA ALA A 36 1.91 1.58 -1.07
C ALA A 36 2.42 0.17 -1.42
N GLY A 37 1.52 -0.81 -1.50
CA GLY A 37 1.83 -2.19 -1.89
C GLY A 37 2.35 -2.27 -3.31
N GLY A 38 1.63 -1.68 -4.27
CA GLY A 38 2.03 -1.70 -5.68
C GLY A 38 3.39 -1.02 -5.93
N ILE A 39 3.67 0.11 -5.28
CA ILE A 39 4.99 0.75 -5.35
C ILE A 39 6.08 -0.13 -4.72
N ALA A 40 5.80 -0.77 -3.58
CA ALA A 40 6.76 -1.69 -2.96
C ALA A 40 7.08 -2.90 -3.86
N GLU A 41 6.10 -3.45 -4.56
CA GLU A 41 6.30 -4.57 -5.49
C GLU A 41 7.13 -4.18 -6.71
N ILE A 42 6.98 -2.95 -7.21
CA ILE A 42 7.82 -2.40 -8.27
C ILE A 42 9.26 -2.22 -7.78
N GLU A 43 9.46 -1.58 -6.63
CA GLU A 43 10.81 -1.31 -6.09
C GLU A 43 11.55 -2.60 -5.72
N THR A 44 10.88 -3.57 -5.10
CA THR A 44 11.48 -4.88 -4.80
C THR A 44 11.85 -5.64 -6.08
N SER A 45 11.05 -5.52 -7.14
CA SER A 45 11.33 -6.14 -8.44
C SER A 45 12.48 -5.45 -9.18
N ARG A 46 12.60 -4.12 -9.07
CA ARG A 46 13.78 -3.39 -9.58
C ARG A 46 15.06 -3.87 -8.90
N LEU A 47 15.04 -4.04 -7.58
CA LEU A 47 16.17 -4.62 -6.85
C LEU A 47 16.49 -6.04 -7.32
N ALA A 48 15.47 -6.86 -7.63
CA ALA A 48 15.70 -8.20 -8.14
C ALA A 48 16.40 -8.23 -9.51
N LEU A 49 16.10 -7.27 -10.38
CA LEU A 49 16.84 -7.11 -11.64
C LEU A 49 18.31 -6.75 -11.43
N GLU A 50 18.63 -6.00 -10.37
CA GLU A 50 19.99 -5.61 -10.02
C GLU A 50 20.79 -6.73 -9.33
N LYS A 51 20.14 -7.49 -8.44
CA LYS A 51 20.82 -8.43 -7.54
C LYS A 51 20.82 -9.88 -8.04
N SER A 52 19.73 -10.32 -8.66
CA SER A 52 19.60 -11.71 -9.08
C SER A 52 20.47 -12.01 -10.30
N GLN A 53 20.94 -13.25 -10.39
CA GLN A 53 21.48 -13.80 -11.65
C GLN A 53 20.53 -14.82 -12.29
N SER A 54 19.43 -15.15 -11.61
CA SER A 54 18.50 -16.16 -12.09
C SER A 54 17.57 -15.60 -13.17
N ALA A 55 17.44 -16.33 -14.27
CA ALA A 55 16.63 -15.90 -15.42
C ALA A 55 15.13 -15.87 -15.08
N ASP A 56 14.64 -16.81 -14.28
CA ASP A 56 13.24 -16.89 -13.84
C ASP A 56 12.88 -15.75 -12.88
N VAL A 57 13.74 -15.41 -11.93
CA VAL A 57 13.59 -14.25 -11.02
C VAL A 57 13.52 -12.96 -11.82
N LYS A 58 14.43 -12.76 -12.78
CA LYS A 58 14.41 -11.57 -13.66
C LYS A 58 13.16 -11.50 -14.53
N ALA A 59 12.70 -12.64 -15.05
CA ALA A 59 11.48 -12.68 -15.86
C ALA A 59 10.25 -12.33 -15.01
N PHE A 60 10.15 -12.87 -13.80
CA PHE A 60 9.09 -12.55 -12.85
C PHE A 60 9.13 -11.06 -12.46
N ALA A 61 10.30 -10.52 -12.10
CA ALA A 61 10.46 -9.12 -11.74
C ALA A 61 10.03 -8.13 -12.84
N ASN A 62 10.36 -8.42 -14.11
CA ASN A 62 9.90 -7.59 -15.23
C ASN A 62 8.37 -7.60 -15.41
N MET A 63 7.73 -8.76 -15.18
CA MET A 63 6.27 -8.87 -15.19
C MET A 63 5.65 -8.03 -14.08
N MET A 64 6.18 -8.14 -12.86
CA MET A 64 5.71 -7.36 -11.70
C MET A 64 5.79 -5.86 -11.95
N ILE A 65 6.91 -5.35 -12.47
CA ILE A 65 7.07 -3.93 -12.80
C ILE A 65 6.02 -3.47 -13.82
N THR A 66 5.76 -4.29 -14.85
CA THR A 66 4.83 -3.95 -15.93
C THR A 66 3.38 -3.95 -15.45
N ASP A 67 2.97 -5.00 -14.74
CA ASP A 67 1.58 -5.19 -14.37
C ASP A 67 1.18 -4.27 -13.19
N HIS A 68 2.06 -4.11 -12.18
CA HIS A 68 1.79 -3.22 -11.06
C HIS A 68 1.91 -1.74 -11.47
N GLY A 69 2.77 -1.40 -12.44
CA GLY A 69 2.79 -0.06 -13.01
C GLY A 69 1.43 0.32 -13.59
N LYS A 70 0.83 -0.57 -14.41
CA LYS A 70 -0.52 -0.34 -14.98
C LYS A 70 -1.60 -0.27 -13.90
N ALA A 71 -1.54 -1.12 -12.89
CA ALA A 71 -2.50 -1.13 -11.79
C ALA A 71 -2.43 0.18 -10.98
N ASN A 72 -1.22 0.68 -10.70
CA ASN A 72 -1.00 1.95 -10.02
C ASN A 72 -1.52 3.14 -10.83
N ASP A 73 -1.26 3.16 -12.15
CA ASP A 73 -1.77 4.20 -13.04
C ASP A 73 -3.31 4.23 -13.05
N GLU A 74 -3.95 3.07 -13.10
CA GLU A 74 -5.42 2.95 -13.05
C GLU A 74 -5.98 3.40 -11.70
N LEU A 75 -5.36 2.99 -10.59
CA LEU A 75 -5.76 3.42 -9.24
C LEU A 75 -5.62 4.94 -9.07
N ALA A 76 -4.50 5.52 -9.51
CA ALA A 76 -4.26 6.97 -9.47
C ALA A 76 -5.30 7.73 -10.30
N ALA A 77 -5.71 7.20 -11.46
CA ALA A 77 -6.76 7.79 -12.27
C ALA A 77 -8.13 7.75 -11.57
N ILE A 78 -8.48 6.63 -10.92
CA ILE A 78 -9.71 6.51 -10.13
C ILE A 78 -9.71 7.49 -8.96
N ALA A 79 -8.60 7.57 -8.22
CA ALA A 79 -8.46 8.45 -7.08
C ALA A 79 -8.60 9.92 -7.50
N LYS A 80 -7.87 10.34 -8.54
CA LYS A 80 -7.95 11.69 -9.10
C LYS A 80 -9.36 12.05 -9.59
N LYS A 81 -10.03 11.14 -10.31
CA LYS A 81 -11.40 11.35 -10.80
C LYS A 81 -12.39 11.60 -9.66
N ASN A 82 -12.17 10.94 -8.52
CA ASN A 82 -13.08 10.97 -7.38
C ASN A 82 -12.61 11.90 -6.26
N ASP A 83 -11.56 12.68 -6.46
CA ASP A 83 -10.99 13.59 -5.45
C ASP A 83 -10.65 12.83 -4.14
N ILE A 84 -10.04 11.65 -4.31
CA ILE A 84 -9.48 10.85 -3.24
C ILE A 84 -7.99 11.19 -3.19
N GLU A 85 -7.52 11.61 -2.02
CA GLU A 85 -6.09 11.84 -1.81
C GLU A 85 -5.33 10.51 -1.97
N VAL A 86 -4.10 10.59 -2.48
CA VAL A 86 -3.18 9.46 -2.56
C VAL A 86 -1.87 9.92 -1.93
N PRO A 87 -1.17 9.08 -1.14
CA PRO A 87 0.12 9.45 -0.60
C PRO A 87 1.10 9.78 -1.73
N ASP A 88 1.97 10.76 -1.49
CA ASP A 88 2.99 11.16 -2.45
C ASP A 88 3.91 9.99 -2.84
N GLU A 89 4.19 9.84 -4.14
CA GLU A 89 4.99 8.74 -4.68
C GLU A 89 6.40 8.70 -4.09
N THR A 90 7.03 9.86 -3.87
CA THR A 90 8.37 9.92 -3.25
C THR A 90 8.33 9.35 -1.83
N THR A 91 7.26 9.63 -1.09
CA THR A 91 7.03 9.08 0.24
C THR A 91 6.83 7.56 0.19
N LEU A 92 6.00 7.05 -0.73
CA LEU A 92 5.77 5.62 -0.89
C LEU A 92 7.03 4.87 -1.32
N VAL A 93 7.82 5.44 -2.25
CA VAL A 93 9.11 4.87 -2.67
C VAL A 93 10.10 4.83 -1.52
N LYS A 94 10.14 5.88 -0.68
CA LYS A 94 10.98 5.88 0.52
C LYS A 94 10.57 4.76 1.47
N GLN A 95 9.27 4.61 1.76
CA GLN A 95 8.74 3.53 2.60
C GLN A 95 9.04 2.14 2.03
N ALA A 96 8.91 1.97 0.71
CA ALA A 96 9.26 0.74 0.01
C ALA A 96 10.74 0.39 0.20
N LYS A 97 11.64 1.37 0.02
CA LYS A 97 13.08 1.20 0.23
C LYS A 97 13.44 0.85 1.66
N GLU A 98 12.77 1.43 2.65
CA GLU A 98 12.95 1.09 4.06
C GLU A 98 12.59 -0.38 4.32
N LYS A 99 11.43 -0.85 3.82
CA LYS A 99 11.03 -2.27 3.93
C LYS A 99 11.99 -3.23 3.23
N ILE A 100 12.56 -2.82 2.10
CA ILE A 100 13.57 -3.59 1.36
C ILE A 100 14.85 -3.74 2.18
N LEU A 101 15.26 -2.73 2.94
CA LEU A 101 16.48 -2.78 3.75
C LEU A 101 16.37 -3.79 4.90
N ASP A 102 15.16 -4.11 5.34
CA ASP A 102 14.87 -5.14 6.33
C ASP A 102 14.93 -6.57 5.74
N MET A 103 14.93 -6.71 4.41
CA MET A 103 15.16 -7.98 3.72
C MET A 103 16.67 -8.28 3.71
N ARG A 104 17.24 -8.60 4.87
CA ARG A 104 18.60 -9.12 5.01
C ARG A 104 18.53 -10.52 5.60
N ASP A 105 18.76 -11.53 4.75
CA ASP A 105 19.45 -12.81 5.03
C ASP A 105 19.21 -13.83 3.89
N GLU A 106 20.06 -14.87 3.84
CA GLU A 106 20.11 -15.97 2.85
C GLU A 106 20.24 -15.55 1.36
N SER A 107 20.08 -16.51 0.43
CA SER A 107 20.17 -16.24 -1.00
C SER A 107 19.09 -15.21 -1.39
N PHE A 108 19.52 -14.13 -2.06
CA PHE A 108 18.62 -13.04 -2.45
C PHE A 108 17.35 -13.54 -3.17
N ASP A 109 17.51 -14.54 -4.04
CA ASP A 109 16.41 -15.10 -4.83
C ASP A 109 15.36 -15.79 -3.94
N ALA A 110 15.78 -16.50 -2.90
CA ALA A 110 14.88 -17.11 -1.91
C ALA A 110 14.13 -16.03 -1.10
N ALA A 111 14.84 -15.02 -0.61
CA ALA A 111 14.25 -13.92 0.15
C ALA A 111 13.22 -13.15 -0.70
N TYR A 112 13.56 -12.86 -1.96
CA TYR A 112 12.67 -12.23 -2.91
C TYR A 112 11.41 -13.08 -3.15
N ALA A 113 11.56 -14.36 -3.47
CA ALA A 113 10.42 -15.24 -3.73
C ALA A 113 9.50 -15.39 -2.51
N ASN A 114 10.07 -15.56 -1.32
CA ASN A 114 9.32 -15.62 -0.06
C ASN A 114 8.51 -14.33 0.18
N ASN A 115 9.14 -13.17 -0.02
CA ASN A 115 8.47 -11.88 0.14
C ASN A 115 7.35 -11.70 -0.88
N GLN A 116 7.55 -12.10 -2.14
CA GLN A 116 6.52 -11.99 -3.17
C GLN A 116 5.30 -12.86 -2.83
N VAL A 117 5.48 -14.08 -2.33
CA VAL A 117 4.34 -14.91 -1.86
C VAL A 117 3.57 -14.20 -0.75
N LYS A 118 4.26 -13.73 0.29
CA LYS A 118 3.62 -13.05 1.43
C LYS A 118 2.88 -11.77 1.00
N ALA A 119 3.53 -10.93 0.19
CA ALA A 119 2.95 -9.67 -0.29
C ALA A 119 1.69 -9.91 -1.14
N HIS A 120 1.70 -10.92 -2.00
CA HIS A 120 0.54 -11.25 -2.83
C HIS A 120 -0.61 -11.85 -2.01
N GLU A 121 -0.33 -12.68 -1.01
CA GLU A 121 -1.37 -13.20 -0.12
C GLU A 121 -2.06 -12.06 0.65
N GLU A 122 -1.28 -11.13 1.22
CA GLU A 122 -1.82 -9.95 1.90
C GLU A 122 -2.62 -9.04 0.95
N THR A 123 -2.10 -8.81 -0.26
CA THR A 123 -2.75 -7.96 -1.27
C THR A 123 -4.05 -8.58 -1.79
N ILE A 124 -4.10 -9.90 -2.00
CA ILE A 124 -5.33 -10.59 -2.40
C ILE A 124 -6.41 -10.43 -1.33
N GLU A 125 -6.07 -10.55 -0.05
CA GLU A 125 -7.05 -10.36 1.03
C GLU A 125 -7.55 -8.91 1.12
N LEU A 126 -6.67 -7.93 0.93
CA LEU A 126 -7.06 -6.52 0.81
C LEU A 126 -8.03 -6.30 -0.35
N PHE A 127 -7.73 -6.85 -1.53
CA PHE A 127 -8.55 -6.69 -2.73
C PHE A 127 -9.86 -7.46 -2.65
N LYS A 128 -9.89 -8.66 -2.04
CA LYS A 128 -11.13 -9.38 -1.76
C LYS A 128 -12.04 -8.60 -0.82
N LYS A 129 -11.48 -7.97 0.22
CA LYS A 129 -12.27 -7.13 1.13
C LYS A 129 -12.94 -6.01 0.35
N GLU A 130 -12.20 -5.25 -0.43
CA GLU A 130 -12.74 -4.14 -1.22
C GLU A 130 -13.76 -4.61 -2.28
N ALA A 131 -13.44 -5.69 -2.99
CA ALA A 131 -14.31 -6.29 -4.01
C ALA A 131 -15.68 -6.75 -3.46
N ASN A 132 -15.75 -7.05 -2.15
CA ASN A 132 -16.96 -7.52 -1.46
C ASN A 132 -17.61 -6.44 -0.59
N THR A 133 -17.02 -5.24 -0.51
CA THR A 133 -17.61 -4.12 0.24
C THR A 133 -19.00 -3.77 -0.32
N VAL A 134 -19.93 -3.49 0.59
CA VAL A 134 -21.22 -2.86 0.24
C VAL A 134 -20.94 -1.39 0.00
N THR A 135 -21.18 -0.94 -1.22
CA THR A 135 -20.87 0.44 -1.63
C THR A 135 -21.92 1.39 -1.07
N ASP A 136 -21.47 2.45 -0.39
CA ASP A 136 -22.27 3.63 -0.05
C ASP A 136 -22.00 4.69 -1.13
N ASP A 137 -23.05 5.21 -1.75
CA ASP A 137 -22.98 6.22 -2.81
C ASP A 137 -22.44 7.57 -2.32
N LYS A 138 -22.37 7.78 -1.00
CA LYS A 138 -21.74 8.94 -0.37
C LYS A 138 -20.23 8.81 -0.22
N THR A 139 -19.67 7.61 -0.38
CA THR A 139 -18.24 7.38 -0.29
C THR A 139 -17.59 7.61 -1.66
N LYS A 140 -16.69 8.60 -1.74
CA LYS A 140 -15.98 8.97 -2.97
C LYS A 140 -15.36 7.73 -3.64
N GLY A 141 -15.73 7.48 -4.91
CA GLY A 141 -15.18 6.42 -5.74
C GLY A 141 -15.47 4.99 -5.32
N ALA A 142 -16.39 4.72 -4.38
CA ALA A 142 -16.62 3.37 -3.85
C ALA A 142 -16.99 2.34 -4.93
N VAL A 143 -17.78 2.74 -5.94
CA VAL A 143 -18.18 1.85 -7.03
C VAL A 143 -16.98 1.54 -7.94
N GLU A 144 -16.19 2.56 -8.31
CA GLU A 144 -15.00 2.38 -9.12
C GLU A 144 -13.92 1.57 -8.41
N LEU A 145 -13.68 1.79 -7.11
CA LEU A 145 -12.69 1.06 -6.33
C LEU A 145 -13.07 -0.41 -6.15
N LYS A 146 -14.35 -0.70 -5.90
CA LYS A 146 -14.87 -2.07 -5.90
C LYS A 146 -14.65 -2.76 -7.26
N GLY A 147 -14.98 -2.08 -8.35
CA GLY A 147 -14.80 -2.61 -9.70
C GLY A 147 -13.32 -2.85 -10.05
N PHE A 148 -12.46 -1.92 -9.66
CA PHE A 148 -11.01 -2.06 -9.77
C PHE A 148 -10.49 -3.28 -8.99
N ALA A 149 -10.91 -3.43 -7.73
CA ALA A 149 -10.51 -4.55 -6.91
C ALA A 149 -10.92 -5.90 -7.54
N GLN A 150 -12.16 -6.00 -8.02
CA GLN A 150 -12.66 -7.18 -8.74
C GLN A 150 -11.85 -7.49 -10.00
N LYS A 151 -11.50 -6.46 -10.77
CA LYS A 151 -10.73 -6.58 -12.02
C LYS A 151 -9.30 -7.08 -11.79
N MET A 152 -8.66 -6.68 -10.69
CA MET A 152 -7.27 -7.02 -10.41
C MET A 152 -7.08 -8.42 -9.80
N LEU A 153 -8.09 -8.96 -9.09
CA LEU A 153 -8.00 -10.25 -8.40
C LEU A 153 -7.47 -11.42 -9.26
N PRO A 154 -7.90 -11.63 -10.53
CA PRO A 154 -7.35 -12.68 -11.36
C PRO A 154 -5.85 -12.51 -11.67
N GLY A 155 -5.39 -11.26 -11.84
CA GLY A 155 -3.98 -10.94 -12.05
C GLY A 155 -3.16 -11.26 -10.80
N LEU A 156 -3.60 -10.77 -9.64
CA LEU A 156 -2.95 -11.02 -8.36
C LEU A 156 -2.85 -12.52 -8.04
N GLN A 157 -3.90 -13.30 -8.32
CA GLN A 157 -3.87 -14.76 -8.11
C GLN A 157 -2.85 -15.43 -9.03
N LYS A 158 -2.77 -15.01 -10.30
CA LYS A 158 -1.78 -15.52 -11.24
C LYS A 158 -0.35 -15.21 -10.76
N HIS A 159 -0.11 -13.99 -10.29
CA HIS A 159 1.19 -13.61 -9.75
C HIS A 159 1.55 -14.40 -8.50
N LEU A 160 0.60 -14.63 -7.58
CA LEU A 160 0.81 -15.51 -6.41
C LEU A 160 1.22 -16.93 -6.82
N ASP A 161 0.52 -17.52 -7.79
CA ASP A 161 0.84 -18.87 -8.28
C ASP A 161 2.25 -18.94 -8.88
N MET A 162 2.67 -17.88 -9.57
CA MET A 162 4.02 -17.74 -10.11
C MET A 162 5.06 -17.54 -9.02
N ALA A 163 4.77 -16.72 -8.01
CA ALA A 163 5.64 -16.50 -6.85
C ALA A 163 5.83 -17.81 -6.06
N LYS A 164 4.79 -18.63 -5.88
CA LYS A 164 4.89 -19.96 -5.23
C LYS A 164 5.77 -20.93 -6.01
N LYS A 165 5.71 -20.91 -7.35
CA LYS A 165 6.61 -21.70 -8.20
C LYS A 165 8.06 -21.23 -8.06
N LEU A 166 8.27 -19.92 -8.04
CA LEU A 166 9.60 -19.32 -7.84
C LEU A 166 10.15 -19.70 -6.46
N GLN A 167 9.33 -19.58 -5.42
CA GLN A 167 9.69 -19.99 -4.05
C GLN A 167 10.13 -21.45 -4.00
N ALA A 168 9.37 -22.36 -4.63
CA ALA A 168 9.74 -23.78 -4.67
C ALA A 168 11.06 -24.04 -5.43
N ALA A 169 11.35 -23.28 -6.48
CA ALA A 169 12.58 -23.41 -7.27
C ALA A 169 13.82 -22.87 -6.54
N HIS A 170 13.64 -21.91 -5.63
CA HIS A 170 14.71 -21.23 -4.90
C HIS A 170 14.72 -21.55 -3.40
N ALA A 171 13.90 -22.50 -2.94
CA ALA A 171 13.93 -23.01 -1.58
C ALA A 171 15.27 -23.72 -1.35
N LYS A 172 16.17 -23.09 -0.61
CA LYS A 172 17.45 -23.65 -0.18
C LYS A 172 17.60 -23.52 1.31
#